data_AF-K2C7F4-F1
#
_entry.id   AF-K2C7F4-F1
#
_cell.length_a   1.000
_cell.length_b   1.000
_cell.length_c   1.000
_cell.angle_alpha   90.00
_cell.angle_beta   90.00
_cell.angle_gamma   90.00
#
_symmetry.space_group_name_H-M   'P 1'
#
loop_
_entity.id
_entity.type
_entity.pdbx_description
1 polymer ?
#
loop_
_entity_poly.entity_id
_entity_poly.type
_entity_poly.pdbx_seq_one_letter_code
_entity_poly.pdbx_strand_id
1 'polypeptide(L)'
;MALMCQGRLSFESIELGHLIDFKQYFHKELETLHTQVEQGLVTLDDTGIQVTAKGWFFVRAVAMVFDRYLQTDRTRAKFSKIL
;
A
#
# COMPACT_ATOMS: atom_id res chain seq x y z
N MET A 1 6.46 -7.73 -4.49
CA MET A 1 6.70 -8.72 -3.40
C MET A 1 7.47 -8.16 -2.19
N ALA A 2 8.07 -6.96 -2.27
CA ALA A 2 8.99 -6.44 -1.24
C ALA A 2 8.38 -6.38 0.19
N LEU A 3 7.14 -5.91 0.35
CA LEU A 3 6.48 -5.83 1.66
C LEU A 3 6.20 -7.20 2.31
N MET A 4 5.70 -8.19 1.55
CA MET A 4 5.35 -9.50 2.12
C MET A 4 6.56 -10.40 2.38
N CYS A 5 7.65 -10.23 1.63
CA CYS A 5 8.86 -11.04 1.82
C CYS A 5 9.86 -10.38 2.75
N GLN A 6 10.03 -9.07 2.64
CA GLN A 6 11.13 -8.33 3.28
C GLN A 6 10.62 -7.38 4.36
N GLY A 7 9.32 -7.09 4.40
CA GLY A 7 8.75 -6.09 5.30
C GLY A 7 9.19 -4.66 4.98
N ARG A 8 9.88 -4.41 3.86
CA ARG A 8 10.37 -3.09 3.47
C ARG A 8 10.13 -2.84 2.00
N LEU A 9 9.85 -1.58 1.66
CA LEU A 9 9.80 -1.08 0.29
C LEU A 9 10.51 0.27 0.23
N SER A 10 11.47 0.40 -0.68
CA SER A 10 12.13 1.68 -1.01
C SER A 10 11.42 2.28 -2.22
N PHE A 11 11.11 3.57 -2.16
CA PHE A 11 10.51 4.29 -3.29
C PHE A 11 11.49 4.36 -4.45
N GLU A 12 12.73 4.77 -4.21
CA GLU A 12 13.79 4.88 -5.22
C GLU A 12 13.93 3.60 -6.06
N SER A 13 13.94 2.43 -5.43
CA SER A 13 14.03 1.14 -6.14
C SER A 13 12.87 0.91 -7.11
N ILE A 14 11.66 1.36 -6.76
CA ILE A 14 10.48 1.26 -7.62
C ILE A 14 10.53 2.32 -8.72
N GLU A 15 10.91 3.56 -8.39
CA GLU A 15 11.04 4.66 -9.34
C GLU A 15 12.04 4.33 -10.45
N LEU A 16 13.22 3.80 -10.08
CA LEU A 16 14.24 3.37 -11.04
C LEU A 16 13.80 2.16 -11.87
N GLY A 17 13.12 1.20 -11.24
CA GLY A 17 12.68 -0.04 -11.91
C GLY A 17 11.49 0.16 -12.87
N HIS A 18 10.70 1.21 -12.65
CA HIS A 18 9.44 1.42 -13.37
C HIS A 18 9.33 2.79 -14.07
N LEU A 19 10.31 3.68 -13.88
CA LEU A 19 10.36 5.02 -14.47
C LEU A 19 9.11 5.87 -14.15
N ILE A 20 8.75 5.89 -12.86
CA ILE A 20 7.62 6.66 -12.31
C ILE A 20 8.09 7.52 -11.15
N ASP A 21 7.32 8.57 -10.82
CA ASP A 21 7.36 9.21 -9.50
C ASP A 21 6.47 8.40 -8.56
N PHE A 22 7.04 7.82 -7.50
CA PHE A 22 6.32 6.89 -6.64
C PHE A 22 5.18 7.59 -5.88
N LYS A 23 5.47 8.75 -5.30
CA LYS A 23 4.52 9.49 -4.45
C LYS A 23 3.34 10.00 -5.27
N GLN A 24 3.58 10.44 -6.51
CA GLN A 24 2.53 10.84 -7.43
C GLN A 24 1.72 9.65 -7.92
N TYR A 25 2.38 8.58 -8.36
CA TYR A 25 1.72 7.41 -8.93
C TYR A 25 0.85 6.69 -7.90
N PHE A 26 1.35 6.51 -6.68
CA PHE A 26 0.68 5.79 -5.59
C PHE A 26 0.00 6.71 -4.57
N HIS A 27 -0.35 7.95 -4.93
CA HIS A 27 -0.90 8.91 -3.96
C HIS A 27 -2.12 8.38 -3.19
N LYS A 28 -3.06 7.68 -3.88
CA LYS A 28 -4.27 7.13 -3.25
C LYS A 28 -3.95 5.99 -2.28
N GLU A 29 -2.99 5.16 -2.67
CA GLU A 29 -2.49 4.06 -1.86
C GLU A 29 -1.80 4.61 -0.61
N LEU A 30 -0.99 5.67 -0.75
CA LEU A 30 -0.34 6.35 0.38
C LEU A 30 -1.36 6.99 1.33
N GLU A 31 -2.42 7.63 0.81
CA GLU A 31 -3.53 8.11 1.64
C GLU A 31 -4.22 6.97 2.41
N THR A 32 -4.45 5.84 1.77
CA THR A 32 -5.04 4.66 2.42
C THR A 32 -4.09 4.04 3.45
N LEU A 33 -2.78 4.12 3.20
CA LEU A 33 -1.74 3.58 4.07
C LEU A 33 -1.66 4.34 5.40
N HIS A 34 -2.04 5.62 5.46
CA HIS A 34 -2.06 6.40 6.70
C HIS A 34 -2.86 5.73 7.82
N THR A 35 -4.01 5.13 7.52
CA THR A 35 -4.79 4.39 8.53
C THR A 35 -3.98 3.22 9.14
N GLN A 36 -3.12 2.58 8.34
CA GLN A 36 -2.28 1.48 8.81
C GLN A 36 -1.07 2.00 9.62
N VAL A 37 -0.59 3.20 9.32
CA VAL A 37 0.40 3.93 10.13
C VAL A 37 -0.19 4.23 11.50
N GLU A 38 -1.40 4.80 11.55
CA GLU A 38 -2.10 5.11 12.81
C GLU A 38 -2.36 3.86 13.67
N GLN A 39 -2.62 2.72 13.03
CA GLN A 39 -2.78 1.43 13.70
C GLN A 39 -1.46 0.78 14.15
N GLY A 40 -0.31 1.39 13.81
CA GLY A 40 1.03 0.90 14.12
C GLY A 40 1.44 -0.35 13.33
N LEU A 41 0.85 -0.58 12.17
CA LEU A 41 1.17 -1.73 11.31
C LEU A 41 2.37 -1.45 10.41
N VAL A 42 2.54 -0.21 9.99
CA VAL A 42 3.68 0.23 9.19
C VAL A 42 4.21 1.56 9.69
N THR A 43 5.48 1.84 9.44
CA THR A 43 6.04 3.18 9.46
C THR A 43 6.26 3.64 8.03
N LEU A 44 5.94 4.89 7.77
CA LEU A 44 6.08 5.54 6.47
C LEU A 44 6.98 6.76 6.65
N ASP A 45 7.98 6.90 5.79
CA ASP A 45 8.84 8.08 5.70
C ASP A 45 8.95 8.54 4.24
N ASP A 46 9.78 9.56 4.00
CA ASP A 46 9.94 10.14 2.68
C ASP A 46 10.60 9.22 1.65
N THR A 47 11.23 8.14 2.10
CA THR A 47 12.05 7.23 1.30
C THR A 47 11.45 5.85 1.14
N GLY A 48 10.49 5.46 2.00
CA GLY A 48 9.93 4.12 1.95
C GLY A 48 8.88 3.78 3.00
N ILE A 49 8.54 2.48 3.00
CA ILE A 49 7.60 1.85 3.90
C ILE A 49 8.33 0.72 4.64
N GLN A 50 8.09 0.62 5.94
CA GLN A 50 8.58 -0.47 6.78
C GLN A 50 7.44 -1.07 7.58
N VAL A 51 7.28 -2.39 7.50
CA VAL A 51 6.33 -3.18 8.30
C VAL A 51 6.87 -3.29 9.71
N THR A 52 6.04 -3.00 10.71
CA THR A 52 6.39 -3.12 12.12
C THR A 52 6.30 -4.58 12.58
N ALA A 53 6.79 -4.89 13.78
CA ALA A 53 6.59 -6.21 14.38
C ALA A 53 5.10 -6.61 14.45
N LYS A 54 4.21 -5.67 14.78
CA LYS A 54 2.75 -5.87 14.78
C LYS A 54 2.22 -6.04 13.35
N GLY A 55 2.74 -5.26 12.40
CA GLY A 55 2.34 -5.30 11.00
C GLY A 55 2.52 -6.65 10.33
N TRP A 56 3.50 -7.44 10.75
CA TRP A 56 3.74 -8.78 10.17
C TRP A 56 2.54 -9.72 10.29
N PHE A 57 1.80 -9.66 11.40
CA PHE A 57 0.56 -10.43 11.56
C PHE A 57 -0.52 -10.05 10.54
N PHE A 58 -0.42 -8.86 9.96
CA PHE A 58 -1.39 -8.29 9.02
C PHE A 58 -0.75 -7.93 7.67
N VAL A 59 0.43 -8.49 7.35
CA VAL A 59 1.23 -8.05 6.19
C VAL A 59 0.49 -8.16 4.86
N ARG A 60 -0.43 -9.14 4.75
CA ARG A 60 -1.30 -9.28 3.58
C ARG A 60 -2.27 -8.10 3.45
N ALA A 61 -2.86 -7.64 4.55
CA ALA A 61 -3.75 -6.48 4.56
C ALA A 61 -2.98 -5.19 4.20
N VAL A 62 -1.71 -5.09 4.63
CA VAL A 62 -0.80 -4.01 4.20
C VAL A 62 -0.57 -4.05 2.69
N ALA A 63 -0.20 -5.21 2.15
CA ALA A 63 0.09 -5.36 0.73
C ALA A 63 -1.15 -5.13 -0.17
N MET A 64 -2.35 -5.48 0.30
CA MET A 64 -3.60 -5.29 -0.44
C MET A 64 -3.92 -3.82 -0.74
N VAL A 65 -3.32 -2.86 -0.03
CA VAL A 65 -3.47 -1.43 -0.36
C VAL A 65 -3.04 -1.16 -1.80
N PHE A 66 -1.98 -1.82 -2.26
CA PHE A 66 -1.39 -1.67 -3.59
C PHE A 66 -1.97 -2.63 -4.65
N ASP A 67 -3.03 -3.36 -4.31
CA ASP A 67 -3.67 -4.29 -5.25
C ASP A 67 -4.76 -3.59 -6.07
N ARG A 68 -4.43 -3.27 -7.33
CA ARG A 68 -5.33 -2.58 -8.26
C ARG A 68 -6.67 -3.29 -8.48
N TYR A 69 -6.68 -4.63 -8.50
CA TYR A 69 -7.90 -5.39 -8.76
C TYR A 69 -8.85 -5.29 -7.58
N LEU A 70 -8.35 -5.39 -6.36
CA LEU A 70 -9.13 -5.19 -5.14
C LEU A 70 -9.70 -3.77 -5.02
N GLN A 71 -8.95 -2.74 -5.43
CA GLN A 71 -9.47 -1.37 -5.43
C GLN A 71 -10.61 -1.20 -6.46
N THR A 72 -10.50 -1.87 -7.61
CA THR A 72 -11.54 -1.84 -8.66
C THR A 72 -12.82 -2.53 -8.19
N ASP A 73 -12.70 -3.70 -7.55
CA ASP A 73 -13.84 -4.43 -6.99
C ASP A 73 -14.53 -3.67 -5.86
N ARG A 74 -13.77 -3.04 -4.95
CA ARG A 74 -14.32 -2.15 -3.90
C ARG A 74 -15.12 -0.99 -4.49
N THR A 75 -14.64 -0.42 -5.59
CA THR A 75 -15.34 0.65 -6.29
C THR A 75 -16.63 0.13 -6.91
N ARG A 76 -16.57 -1.01 -7.63
CA ARG A 76 -17.75 -1.65 -8.25
C ARG A 76 -18.81 -2.08 -7.24
N ALA A 77 -18.41 -2.65 -6.10
CA ALA A 77 -19.32 -3.06 -5.03
C ALA A 77 -20.09 -1.89 -4.40
N LYS A 78 -19.50 -0.68 -4.37
CA LYS A 78 -20.18 0.53 -3.89
C LYS A 78 -21.25 1.06 -4.87
N PHE A 79 -21.12 0.77 -6.17
CA PHE A 79 -22.08 1.17 -7.20
C PHE A 79 -23.11 0.09 -7.54
N SER A 80 -22.97 -1.13 -7.01
CA SER A 80 -23.97 -2.20 -7.14
C SER A 80 -25.11 -2.04 -6.12
N LYS A 81 -25.82 -0.91 -6.18
CA LYS A 81 -27.19 -0.80 -5.71
C LYS A 81 -28.00 -0.19 -6.86
N ILE A 82 -29.14 -0.81 -7.17
CA ILE A 82 -30.13 -0.51 -8.22
C ILE A 82 -29.98 -1.39 -9.48
N LEU A 83 -30.68 -2.53 -9.49
CA LEU A 83 -32.02 -2.64 -10.08
C LEU A 83 -32.93 -3.35 -9.07
#